data_AF-A0A7J3WWL6-F1
#
_entry.id   AF-A0A7J3WWL6-F1
#
_cell.length_a   1.000
_cell.length_b   1.000
_cell.length_c   1.000
_cell.angle_alpha   90.00
_cell.angle_beta   90.00
_cell.angle_gamma   90.00
#
_symmetry.space_group_name_H-M   'P 1'
#
loop_
_entity.id
_entity.type
_entity.pdbx_description
1 polymer ?
#
loop_
_entity_poly.entity_id
_entity_poly.type
_entity_poly.pdbx_seq_one_letter_code
_entity_poly.pdbx_strand_id
1 'polypeptide(L)'
;MSGAELTEVREEIKKVTREILRLAAKRRELSSKISDIKSRLGMDVLDRRVEAELFNDALRFSEELGLDKDFTGRFISLLISESTKAQVERIGKTGRIGLREIFYMALELEKSGRKIIRLEIGEPDFTASLDVVDEACRALREGRSRYLSSYGIIELREAIAERLNNMYGVDFKPENILVTS
;
A
#
# COMPACT_ATOMS: atom_id res chain seq x y z
N MET A 1 9.43 41.40 -17.97
CA MET A 1 8.34 40.54 -18.47
C MET A 1 7.13 41.41 -18.74
N SER A 2 6.70 41.51 -19.99
CA SER A 2 5.56 42.34 -20.41
C SER A 2 4.22 41.64 -20.08
N GLY A 3 3.12 42.40 -19.96
CA GLY A 3 1.78 41.81 -19.76
C GLY A 3 1.33 40.89 -20.91
N ALA A 4 1.89 41.09 -22.11
CA ALA A 4 1.65 40.23 -23.27
C ALA A 4 2.32 38.86 -23.12
N GLU A 5 3.59 38.81 -22.71
CA GLU A 5 4.33 37.55 -22.45
C GLU A 5 3.64 36.70 -21.37
N LEU A 6 3.14 37.32 -20.30
CA LEU A 6 2.41 36.60 -19.25
C LEU A 6 1.10 35.98 -19.77
N THR A 7 0.41 36.67 -20.68
CA THR A 7 -0.85 36.18 -21.26
C THR A 7 -0.60 35.01 -22.19
N GLU A 8 0.47 35.07 -22.99
CA GLU A 8 0.88 33.99 -23.89
C GLU A 8 1.21 32.70 -23.13
N VAL A 9 2.03 32.78 -22.08
CA VAL A 9 2.38 31.62 -21.23
C VAL A 9 1.14 31.02 -20.57
N ARG A 10 0.17 31.84 -20.14
CA ARG A 10 -1.09 31.35 -19.56
C ARG A 10 -1.94 30.60 -20.58
N GLU A 11 -1.97 31.04 -21.83
CA GLU A 11 -2.68 30.30 -22.89
C GLU A 11 -1.98 28.99 -23.24
N GLU A 12 -0.65 28.95 -23.21
CA GLU A 12 0.11 27.72 -23.40
C GLU A 12 -0.17 26.71 -22.27
N ILE A 13 -0.17 27.14 -21.01
CA ILE A 13 -0.55 26.30 -19.86
C ILE A 13 -1.95 25.71 -20.05
N LYS A 14 -2.92 26.51 -20.51
CA LYS A 14 -4.28 26.02 -20.79
C LYS A 14 -4.30 24.95 -21.88
N LYS A 15 -3.50 25.10 -22.93
CA LYS A 15 -3.40 24.10 -24.01
C LYS A 15 -2.83 22.79 -23.48
N VAL A 16 -1.70 22.85 -22.77
CA VAL A 16 -1.05 21.67 -22.17
C VAL A 16 -1.98 20.98 -21.17
N THR A 17 -2.68 21.74 -20.34
CA THR A 17 -3.65 21.18 -19.36
C THR A 17 -4.76 20.39 -20.05
N ARG A 18 -5.31 20.92 -21.15
CA ARG A 18 -6.33 20.20 -21.95
C ARG A 18 -5.78 18.92 -22.55
N GLU A 19 -4.52 18.93 -22.98
CA GLU A 19 -3.87 17.77 -23.55
C GLU A 19 -3.63 16.67 -22.51
N ILE A 20 -3.18 17.03 -21.30
CA ILE A 20 -3.06 16.11 -20.16
C ILE A 20 -4.40 15.41 -19.89
N LEU A 21 -5.50 16.16 -19.86
CA LEU A 21 -6.84 15.60 -19.64
C LEU A 21 -7.28 14.65 -20.77
N ARG A 22 -6.97 14.97 -22.03
CA ARG A 22 -7.25 14.08 -23.17
C ARG A 22 -6.45 12.78 -23.08
N LEU A 23 -5.17 12.86 -22.73
CA LEU A 23 -4.31 11.69 -22.55
C LEU A 23 -4.78 10.82 -21.38
N ALA A 24 -5.19 11.44 -20.26
CA ALA A 24 -5.78 10.74 -19.13
C ALA A 24 -7.07 10.00 -19.53
N ALA A 25 -7.95 10.64 -20.31
CA ALA A 25 -9.17 10.01 -20.83
C ALA A 25 -8.85 8.82 -21.76
N LYS A 26 -7.89 8.96 -22.67
CA LYS A 26 -7.43 7.87 -23.54
C LYS A 26 -6.85 6.70 -22.73
N ARG A 27 -6.05 6.99 -21.70
CA ARG A 27 -5.50 5.96 -20.79
C ARG A 27 -6.60 5.22 -20.03
N ARG A 28 -7.66 5.92 -19.59
CA ARG A 28 -8.84 5.30 -18.96
C ARG A 28 -9.55 4.32 -19.91
N GLU A 29 -9.74 4.72 -21.18
CA GLU A 29 -10.35 3.84 -22.20
C GLU A 29 -9.49 2.57 -22.43
N LEU A 30 -8.17 2.71 -22.51
CA LEU A 30 -7.27 1.56 -22.65
C LEU A 30 -7.32 0.63 -21.42
N SER A 31 -7.34 1.19 -20.22
CA SER A 31 -7.48 0.41 -18.98
C SER A 31 -8.79 -0.37 -18.95
N SER A 32 -9.87 0.25 -19.45
CA SER A 32 -11.17 -0.38 -19.60
C SER A 32 -11.15 -1.54 -20.60
N LYS A 33 -10.46 -1.40 -21.74
CA LYS A 33 -10.28 -2.49 -22.71
C LYS A 33 -9.50 -3.66 -22.13
N ILE A 34 -8.45 -3.39 -21.34
CA ILE A 34 -7.68 -4.43 -20.63
C ILE A 34 -8.61 -5.22 -19.70
N SER A 35 -9.47 -4.53 -18.95
CA SER A 35 -10.46 -5.16 -18.07
C SER A 35 -11.40 -6.11 -18.84
N ASP A 36 -11.93 -5.66 -19.98
CA ASP A 36 -12.85 -6.47 -20.79
C ASP A 36 -12.15 -7.73 -21.32
N ILE A 37 -10.85 -7.65 -21.64
CA ILE A 37 -10.04 -8.80 -22.07
C ILE A 37 -9.78 -9.74 -20.88
N LYS A 38 -9.33 -9.23 -19.73
CA LYS A 38 -9.06 -10.04 -18.52
C LYS A 38 -10.29 -10.80 -18.06
N SER A 39 -11.47 -10.16 -18.09
CA SER A 39 -12.73 -10.79 -17.73
C SER A 39 -13.08 -11.97 -18.66
N ARG A 40 -12.86 -11.85 -19.97
CA ARG A 40 -13.07 -12.96 -20.92
C ARG A 40 -12.09 -14.12 -20.71
N LEU A 41 -10.89 -13.81 -20.23
CA LEU A 41 -9.84 -14.80 -19.94
C LEU A 41 -9.93 -15.41 -18.53
N GLY A 42 -10.88 -14.97 -17.70
CA GLY A 42 -11.01 -15.44 -16.31
C GLY A 42 -9.83 -15.08 -15.41
N MET A 43 -9.06 -14.04 -15.76
CA MET A 43 -7.87 -13.62 -15.04
C MET A 43 -8.21 -12.62 -13.93
N ASP A 44 -7.43 -12.65 -12.84
CA ASP A 44 -7.55 -11.66 -11.78
C ASP A 44 -7.29 -10.24 -12.31
N VAL A 45 -8.13 -9.32 -11.84
CA VAL A 45 -8.21 -7.93 -12.34
C VAL A 45 -6.92 -7.16 -11.99
N LEU A 46 -6.32 -7.46 -10.83
CA LEU A 46 -5.15 -6.77 -10.29
C LEU A 46 -3.87 -7.59 -10.52
N ASP A 47 -3.06 -7.17 -11.48
CA ASP A 47 -1.71 -7.72 -11.70
C ASP A 47 -0.68 -6.75 -11.13
N ARG A 48 -0.26 -7.00 -9.88
CA ARG A 48 0.71 -6.15 -9.16
C ARG A 48 2.05 -6.05 -9.87
N ARG A 49 2.43 -7.01 -10.71
CA ARG A 49 3.69 -6.97 -11.47
C ARG A 49 3.61 -5.94 -12.57
N VAL A 50 2.52 -5.93 -13.33
CA VAL A 50 2.30 -4.96 -14.43
C VAL A 50 2.20 -3.53 -13.88
N GLU A 51 1.56 -3.35 -12.72
CA GLU A 51 1.49 -2.03 -12.07
C GLU A 51 2.87 -1.54 -11.59
N ALA A 52 3.69 -2.43 -11.03
CA ALA A 52 5.06 -2.11 -10.64
C ALA A 52 5.95 -1.78 -11.83
N GLU A 53 5.82 -2.49 -12.95
CA GLU A 53 6.52 -2.20 -14.21
C GLU A 53 6.15 -0.82 -14.74
N LEU A 54 4.85 -0.51 -14.86
CA LEU A 54 4.36 0.80 -15.28
C LEU A 54 4.86 1.93 -14.37
N PHE A 55 4.91 1.70 -13.06
CA PHE A 55 5.41 2.67 -12.09
C PHE A 55 6.91 2.93 -12.27
N ASN A 56 7.71 1.87 -12.42
CA ASN A 56 9.16 1.99 -12.62
C ASN A 56 9.52 2.62 -13.97
N ASP A 57 8.78 2.31 -15.02
CA ASP A 57 8.98 2.91 -16.34
C ASP A 57 8.65 4.40 -16.32
N ALA A 58 7.57 4.79 -15.65
CA ALA A 58 7.21 6.19 -15.52
C ALA A 58 8.19 6.97 -14.62
N LEU A 59 8.75 6.35 -13.58
CA LEU A 59 9.84 6.95 -12.79
C LEU A 59 11.11 7.18 -13.62
N ARG A 60 11.52 6.21 -14.45
CA ARG A 60 12.68 6.37 -15.35
C ARG A 60 12.46 7.48 -16.37
N PHE A 61 11.29 7.51 -17.00
CA PHE A 61 10.96 8.53 -17.99
C PHE A 61 10.85 9.93 -17.38
N SER A 62 10.39 10.04 -16.14
CA SER A 62 10.31 11.34 -15.44
C SER A 62 11.69 11.87 -15.04
N GLU A 63 12.66 11.01 -14.75
CA GLU A 63 14.06 11.43 -14.57
C GLU A 63 14.64 12.07 -15.84
N GLU A 64 14.36 11.50 -17.03
CA GLU A 64 14.78 12.06 -18.32
C GLU A 64 14.17 13.44 -18.60
N LEU A 65 12.96 13.68 -18.08
CA LEU A 65 12.23 14.95 -18.20
C LEU A 65 12.60 15.97 -17.09
N GLY A 66 13.45 15.60 -16.12
CA GLY A 66 13.82 16.45 -14.99
C GLY A 66 12.68 16.70 -14.00
N LEU A 67 11.70 15.80 -13.92
CA LEU A 67 10.58 15.90 -12.99
C LEU A 67 10.94 15.36 -11.60
N ASP A 68 10.39 16.01 -10.57
CA ASP A 68 10.53 15.57 -9.18
C ASP A 68 9.91 14.18 -8.95
N LYS A 69 10.63 13.32 -8.22
CA LYS A 69 10.22 11.93 -7.98
C LYS A 69 8.95 11.84 -7.15
N ASP A 70 8.77 12.71 -6.16
CA ASP A 70 7.58 12.72 -5.31
C ASP A 70 6.34 13.16 -6.10
N PHE A 71 6.49 14.19 -6.93
CA PHE A 71 5.45 14.62 -7.86
C PHE A 71 5.06 13.49 -8.81
N THR A 72 6.05 12.85 -9.45
CA THR A 72 5.78 11.74 -10.38
C THR A 72 5.08 10.58 -9.69
N GLY A 73 5.55 10.19 -8.50
CA GLY A 73 4.92 9.14 -7.69
C GLY A 73 3.43 9.44 -7.45
N ARG A 74 3.11 10.65 -6.95
CA ARG A 74 1.72 11.08 -6.73
C ARG A 74 0.88 11.07 -8.01
N PHE A 75 1.44 11.54 -9.13
CA PHE A 75 0.74 11.60 -10.40
C PHE A 75 0.43 10.20 -10.96
N ILE A 76 1.41 9.29 -10.95
CA ILE A 76 1.21 7.91 -11.39
C ILE A 76 0.20 7.20 -10.47
N SER A 77 0.32 7.36 -9.15
CA SER A 77 -0.62 6.76 -8.20
C SER A 77 -2.05 7.24 -8.45
N LEU A 78 -2.26 8.52 -8.75
CA LEU A 78 -3.57 9.05 -9.15
C LEU A 78 -4.09 8.37 -10.41
N LEU A 79 -3.26 8.27 -11.46
CA LEU A 79 -3.63 7.61 -12.72
C LEU A 79 -3.97 6.12 -12.52
N ILE A 80 -3.20 5.39 -11.71
CA ILE A 80 -3.46 3.98 -11.38
C ILE A 80 -4.77 3.85 -10.59
N SER A 81 -4.99 4.70 -9.58
CA SER A 81 -6.21 4.71 -8.77
C SER A 81 -7.46 4.96 -9.63
N GLU A 82 -7.41 5.90 -10.56
CA GLU A 82 -8.53 6.15 -11.49
C GLU A 82 -8.78 4.96 -12.43
N SER A 83 -7.72 4.29 -12.89
CA SER A 83 -7.85 3.07 -13.68
C SER A 83 -8.48 1.93 -12.88
N THR A 84 -8.14 1.76 -11.60
CA THR A 84 -8.72 0.72 -10.73
C THR A 84 -10.18 1.04 -10.38
N LYS A 85 -10.51 2.29 -10.05
CA LYS A 85 -11.91 2.71 -9.82
C LYS A 85 -12.80 2.45 -11.04
N ALA A 86 -12.33 2.79 -12.24
CA ALA A 86 -13.09 2.54 -13.48
C ALA A 86 -13.27 1.03 -13.76
N GLN A 87 -12.35 0.18 -13.30
CA GLN A 87 -12.47 -1.28 -13.38
C GLN A 87 -13.47 -1.81 -12.35
N VAL A 88 -13.44 -1.28 -11.12
CA VAL A 88 -14.36 -1.64 -10.02
C VAL A 88 -15.80 -1.20 -10.30
N GLU A 89 -16.03 -0.03 -10.91
CA GLU A 89 -17.36 0.45 -11.30
C GLU A 89 -18.04 -0.47 -12.33
N ARG A 90 -17.29 -1.09 -13.24
CA ARG A 90 -17.83 -2.06 -14.23
C ARG A 90 -18.05 -3.45 -13.64
N ILE A 91 -17.27 -3.85 -12.63
CA ILE A 91 -17.50 -5.07 -11.82
C ILE A 91 -18.59 -4.80 -10.78
N GLY A 92 -19.66 -4.12 -11.18
CA GLY A 92 -20.84 -3.95 -10.34
C GLY A 92 -21.41 -5.33 -10.01
N LYS A 93 -21.13 -5.82 -8.79
CA LYS A 93 -21.71 -6.98 -8.06
C LYS A 93 -20.76 -8.09 -7.57
N THR A 94 -19.44 -7.88 -7.55
CA THR A 94 -18.57 -8.68 -6.64
C THR A 94 -17.63 -7.74 -5.89
N GLY A 95 -18.24 -6.95 -5.00
CA GLY A 95 -17.58 -5.92 -4.21
C GLY A 95 -16.58 -6.50 -3.22
N ARG A 96 -15.30 -6.42 -3.56
CA ARG A 96 -14.23 -6.44 -2.56
C ARG A 96 -13.56 -5.08 -2.58
N ILE A 97 -14.02 -4.20 -1.69
CA ILE A 97 -13.21 -3.05 -1.29
C ILE A 97 -12.00 -3.66 -0.58
N GLY A 98 -10.79 -3.36 -1.06
CA GLY A 98 -9.59 -3.88 -0.44
C GLY A 98 -9.41 -3.29 0.97
N LEU A 99 -8.78 -4.07 1.85
CA LEU A 99 -8.59 -3.70 3.24
C LEU A 99 -7.87 -2.35 3.41
N ARG A 100 -6.90 -2.09 2.52
CA ARG A 100 -6.09 -0.85 2.52
C ARG A 100 -6.90 0.35 2.05
N GLU A 101 -7.80 0.17 1.10
CA GLU A 101 -8.68 1.23 0.62
C GLU A 101 -9.62 1.69 1.74
N ILE A 102 -10.22 0.75 2.48
CA ILE A 102 -11.06 1.09 3.65
C ILE A 102 -10.25 1.86 4.70
N PHE A 103 -9.00 1.43 4.95
CA PHE A 103 -8.09 2.10 5.88
C PHE A 103 -7.81 3.56 5.47
N TYR A 104 -7.47 3.82 4.21
CA TYR A 104 -7.20 5.20 3.76
C TYR A 104 -8.44 6.09 3.80
N MET A 105 -9.61 5.53 3.47
CA MET A 105 -10.88 6.25 3.62
C MET A 105 -11.16 6.60 5.08
N ALA A 106 -10.91 5.68 6.01
CA ALA A 106 -11.06 5.93 7.45
C ALA A 106 -10.13 7.06 7.91
N LEU A 107 -8.85 7.05 7.51
CA LEU A 107 -7.89 8.11 7.83
C LEU A 107 -8.31 9.49 7.30
N GLU A 108 -8.85 9.57 6.08
CA GLU A 108 -9.36 10.83 5.52
C GLU A 108 -10.54 11.38 6.31
N LEU A 109 -11.46 10.49 6.71
CA LEU A 109 -12.60 10.87 7.54
C LEU A 109 -12.16 11.33 8.94
N GLU A 110 -11.21 10.65 9.56
CA GLU A 110 -10.61 11.06 10.84
C GLU A 110 -9.95 12.44 10.75
N LYS A 111 -9.16 12.68 9.69
CA LYS A 111 -8.54 13.99 9.42
C LYS A 111 -9.57 15.11 9.23
N SER A 112 -10.76 14.78 8.72
CA SER A 112 -11.87 15.74 8.61
C SER A 112 -12.58 16.02 9.95
N GLY A 113 -12.06 15.48 11.05
CA GLY A 113 -12.61 15.66 12.41
C GLY A 113 -13.75 14.71 12.74
N ARG A 114 -14.03 13.70 11.91
CA ARG A 114 -15.07 12.72 12.19
C ARG A 114 -14.50 11.65 13.12
N LYS A 115 -15.30 11.26 14.11
CA LYS A 115 -15.00 10.09 14.95
C LYS A 115 -15.32 8.82 14.17
N ILE A 116 -14.30 8.02 13.86
CA ILE A 116 -14.41 6.76 13.12
C ILE A 116 -14.08 5.61 14.06
N ILE A 117 -14.80 4.49 13.92
CA ILE A 117 -14.47 3.22 14.57
C ILE A 117 -13.92 2.32 13.47
N ARG A 118 -12.64 1.97 13.58
CA ARG A 118 -11.92 1.14 12.61
C ARG A 118 -12.17 -0.33 12.91
N LEU A 119 -12.63 -1.07 11.92
CA LEU A 119 -12.92 -2.52 11.99
C LEU A 119 -12.23 -3.30 10.85
N GLU A 120 -11.43 -2.60 10.04
CA GLU A 120 -10.84 -3.10 8.82
C GLU A 120 -9.46 -3.71 9.05
N ILE A 121 -8.55 -2.99 9.70
CA ILE A 121 -7.23 -3.50 10.04
C ILE A 121 -7.29 -3.87 11.52
N GLY A 122 -7.02 -5.13 11.87
CA GLY A 122 -6.94 -5.61 13.26
C GLY A 122 -5.73 -5.08 14.02
N GLU A 123 -5.31 -3.85 13.71
CA GLU A 123 -4.30 -3.10 14.43
C GLU A 123 -4.87 -2.78 15.82
N PRO A 124 -4.20 -3.21 16.91
CA PRO A 124 -4.66 -2.90 18.25
C PRO A 124 -4.65 -1.40 18.52
N ASP A 125 -5.57 -0.94 19.35
CA ASP A 125 -5.63 0.45 19.86
C ASP A 125 -4.62 0.72 20.99
N PHE A 126 -3.79 -0.27 21.31
CA PHE A 126 -2.71 -0.20 22.29
C PHE A 126 -1.36 -0.51 21.64
N THR A 127 -0.31 0.05 22.23
CA THR A 127 1.07 -0.28 21.89
C THR A 127 1.64 -1.34 22.85
N ALA A 128 2.85 -1.81 22.59
CA ALA A 128 3.56 -2.71 23.49
C ALA A 128 3.77 -2.06 24.87
N SER A 129 3.81 -2.86 25.94
CA SER A 129 4.12 -2.35 27.29
C SER A 129 5.54 -1.76 27.32
N LEU A 130 5.78 -0.81 28.24
CA LEU A 130 7.10 -0.18 28.39
C LEU A 130 8.21 -1.20 28.62
N ASP A 131 7.96 -2.23 29.43
CA ASP A 131 8.93 -3.31 29.67
C ASP A 131 9.35 -4.01 28.36
N VAL A 132 8.42 -4.24 27.44
CA VAL A 132 8.71 -4.84 26.13
C VAL A 132 9.50 -3.88 25.25
N VAL A 133 9.16 -2.60 25.26
CA VAL A 133 9.88 -1.56 24.51
C VAL A 133 11.32 -1.44 25.02
N ASP A 134 11.51 -1.40 26.34
CA ASP A 134 12.82 -1.26 26.97
C ASP A 134 13.71 -2.48 26.69
N GLU A 135 13.14 -3.69 26.78
CA GLU A 135 13.87 -4.92 26.46
C GLU A 135 14.24 -5.00 24.97
N ALA A 136 13.33 -4.61 24.07
CA ALA A 136 13.61 -4.54 22.64
C ALA A 136 14.73 -3.54 22.35
N CYS A 137 14.71 -2.36 22.99
CA CYS A 137 15.78 -1.37 22.87
C CYS A 137 17.12 -1.92 23.38
N ARG A 138 17.11 -2.62 24.52
CA ARG A 138 18.31 -3.26 25.08
C ARG A 138 18.87 -4.31 24.13
N ALA A 139 18.04 -5.22 23.64
CA ALA A 139 18.44 -6.27 22.71
C ALA A 139 19.08 -5.70 21.43
N LEU A 140 18.52 -4.60 20.90
CA LEU A 140 19.09 -3.88 19.76
C LEU A 140 20.47 -3.27 20.10
N ARG A 141 20.61 -2.63 21.26
CA ARG A 141 21.90 -2.05 21.73
C ARG A 141 22.98 -3.12 21.92
N GLU A 142 22.60 -4.32 22.34
CA GLU A 142 23.48 -5.48 22.48
C GLU A 142 23.77 -6.20 21.15
N GLY A 143 23.24 -5.72 20.03
CA GLY A 143 23.51 -6.26 18.70
C GLY A 143 22.76 -7.56 18.38
N ARG A 144 21.63 -7.83 19.06
CA ARG A 144 20.77 -9.01 18.84
C ARG A 144 19.81 -8.82 17.65
N SER A 145 20.22 -8.08 16.62
CA SER A 145 19.41 -7.78 15.42
C SER A 145 19.76 -8.61 14.19
N ARG A 146 20.67 -9.59 14.32
CA ARG A 146 21.13 -10.44 13.23
C ARG A 146 20.16 -11.59 12.96
N TYR A 147 20.32 -12.23 11.80
CA TYR A 147 19.53 -13.42 11.44
C TYR A 147 19.63 -14.50 12.51
N LEU A 148 18.46 -15.02 12.87
CA LEU A 148 18.28 -16.14 13.78
C LEU A 148 17.77 -17.34 12.97
N SER A 149 17.65 -18.48 13.64
CA SER A 149 16.91 -19.63 13.10
C SER A 149 15.53 -19.18 12.60
N SER A 150 15.07 -19.74 11.47
CA SER A 150 13.72 -19.54 10.96
C SER A 150 12.63 -20.02 11.93
N TYR A 151 13.01 -20.83 12.93
CA TYR A 151 12.13 -21.27 14.00
C TYR A 151 12.00 -20.24 15.15
N GLY A 152 12.84 -19.21 15.19
CA GLY A 152 13.00 -18.30 16.33
C GLY A 152 14.07 -18.77 17.33
N ILE A 153 14.31 -17.95 18.36
CA ILE A 153 15.25 -18.28 19.46
C ILE A 153 14.68 -19.40 20.34
N ILE A 154 15.56 -20.23 20.92
CA ILE A 154 15.14 -21.38 21.73
C ILE A 154 14.43 -20.93 23.01
N GLU A 155 14.94 -19.88 23.65
CA GLU A 155 14.45 -19.32 24.91
C GLU A 155 12.98 -18.86 24.79
N LEU A 156 12.61 -18.28 23.65
CA LEU A 156 11.24 -17.88 23.36
C LEU A 156 10.33 -19.08 23.17
N ARG A 157 10.80 -20.10 22.45
CA ARG A 157 10.01 -21.33 22.20
C ARG A 157 9.79 -22.11 23.49
N GLU A 158 10.79 -22.19 24.36
CA GLU A 158 10.66 -22.77 25.70
C GLU A 158 9.64 -22.02 26.55
N ALA A 159 9.72 -20.69 26.61
CA ALA A 159 8.78 -19.87 27.35
C ALA A 159 7.33 -19.99 26.84
N ILE A 160 7.14 -20.10 25.52
CA ILE A 160 5.82 -20.33 24.93
C ILE A 160 5.30 -21.73 25.29
N ALA A 161 6.14 -22.78 25.18
CA ALA A 161 5.75 -24.15 25.55
C ALA A 161 5.31 -24.23 27.01
N GLU A 162 6.13 -23.70 27.92
CA GLU A 162 5.83 -23.67 29.36
C GLU A 162 4.51 -22.94 29.63
N ARG A 163 4.31 -21.77 29.03
CA ARG A 163 3.07 -21.01 29.19
C ARG A 163 1.85 -21.80 28.71
N LEU A 164 1.92 -22.41 27.54
CA LEU A 164 0.80 -23.17 26.98
C LEU A 164 0.50 -24.43 27.81
N ASN A 165 1.53 -25.12 28.28
CA ASN A 165 1.38 -26.30 29.14
C ASN A 165 0.72 -25.92 30.47
N ASN A 166 1.14 -24.81 31.08
CA ASN A 166 0.55 -24.29 32.31
C ASN A 166 -0.89 -23.83 32.12
N MET A 167 -1.23 -23.24 30.97
CA MET A 167 -2.58 -22.73 30.69
C MET A 167 -3.57 -23.84 30.34
N TYR A 168 -3.13 -24.86 29.59
CA TYR A 168 -4.02 -25.83 28.96
C TYR A 168 -3.82 -27.27 29.43
N GLY A 169 -2.83 -27.55 30.30
CA GLY A 169 -2.57 -28.91 30.81
C GLY A 169 -2.09 -29.88 29.74
N VAL A 170 -1.35 -29.37 28.75
CA VAL A 170 -0.83 -30.10 27.59
C VAL A 170 0.69 -30.30 27.72
N ASP A 171 1.28 -31.14 26.86
CA ASP A 171 2.73 -31.42 26.81
C ASP A 171 3.33 -30.95 25.48
N PHE A 172 3.28 -29.64 25.21
CA PHE A 172 4.02 -29.04 24.12
C PHE A 172 5.50 -28.96 24.46
N LYS A 173 6.34 -29.30 23.49
CA LYS A 173 7.79 -29.12 23.54
C LYS A 173 8.20 -27.96 22.62
N PRO A 174 9.40 -27.35 22.81
CA PRO A 174 9.87 -26.25 21.96
C PRO A 174 9.93 -26.61 20.47
N GLU A 175 10.06 -27.89 20.12
CA GLU A 175 10.05 -28.39 18.74
C GLU A 175 8.65 -28.34 18.10
N ASN A 176 7.60 -28.25 18.92
CA ASN A 176 6.22 -28.07 18.45
C ASN A 176 5.88 -26.61 18.14
N ILE A 177 6.79 -25.67 18.39
CA ILE A 177 6.54 -24.23 18.29
C ILE A 177 7.34 -23.63 17.13
N LEU A 178 6.63 -22.91 16.26
CA LEU A 178 7.19 -22.13 15.17
C LEU A 178 6.81 -20.65 15.36
N VAL A 179 7.81 -19.78 15.41
CA VAL A 179 7.62 -18.32 15.49
C VAL A 179 7.85 -17.71 14.11
N THR A 180 6.84 -17.06 13.55
CA THR A 180 6.91 -16.37 12.25
C THR A 180 6.71 -14.86 12.43
N SER A 181 7.37 -14.08 11.57
CA SER A 181 7.25 -12.61 11.45
C SER A 181 6.18 -12.20 10.44
#